data_AF-A0A964BIB3-F1
#
_entry.id   AF-A0A964BIB3-F1
#
_cell.length_a   1.000
_cell.length_b   1.000
_cell.length_c   1.000
_cell.angle_alpha   90.00
_cell.angle_beta   90.00
_cell.angle_gamma   90.00
#
_symmetry.space_group_name_H-M   'P 1'
#
loop_
_entity.id
_entity.type
_entity.pdbx_description
1 polymer ?
#
loop_
_entity_poly.entity_id
_entity_poly.type
_entity_poly.pdbx_seq_one_letter_code
_entity_poly.pdbx_strand_id
1 'polypeptide(L)'
;MTMRFKIVPPDVPASAVSRLLGISEAHFANCLADLLARGFPGPDATTGNFDLKAVEAWQDRRSGPSGAIVAGIAKDAGAVVAERPAAMRNG
;
A
#
# COMPACT_ATOMS: atom_id res chain seq x y z
N MET A 1 -28.37 -16.37 5.83
CA MET A 1 -27.71 -15.06 6.00
C MET A 1 -26.70 -14.89 4.88
N THR A 2 -26.97 -13.99 3.93
CA THR A 2 -26.08 -13.77 2.77
C THR A 2 -25.09 -12.67 3.13
N MET A 3 -23.83 -13.03 3.35
CA MET A 3 -22.74 -12.07 3.56
C MET A 3 -22.42 -11.37 2.23
N ARG A 4 -22.56 -10.04 2.19
CA ARG A 4 -22.15 -9.21 1.05
C ARG A 4 -20.76 -8.65 1.34
N PHE A 5 -19.75 -9.17 0.65
CA PHE A 5 -18.42 -8.58 0.68
C PHE A 5 -18.41 -7.32 -0.17
N LYS A 6 -18.06 -6.18 0.43
CA LYS A 6 -17.87 -4.94 -0.32
C LYS A 6 -16.50 -5.02 -0.98
N ILE A 7 -16.48 -5.49 -2.22
CA ILE A 7 -15.27 -5.43 -3.07
C ILE A 7 -15.05 -3.95 -3.36
N VAL A 8 -14.05 -3.35 -2.72
CA VAL A 8 -13.62 -2.00 -3.08
C VAL A 8 -12.83 -2.14 -4.37
N PRO A 9 -13.26 -1.50 -5.47
CA PRO A 9 -12.48 -1.50 -6.70
C PRO A 9 -11.10 -0.90 -6.43
N PRO A 10 -10.02 -1.47 -7.00
CA PRO A 10 -8.64 -1.01 -6.76
C PRO A 10 -8.37 0.39 -7.31
N ASP A 11 -9.14 0.79 -8.32
CA ASP A 11 -9.09 2.10 -8.97
C ASP A 11 -9.84 3.15 -8.16
N VAL A 12 -9.12 4.20 -7.75
CA VAL A 12 -9.64 5.28 -6.93
C VAL A 12 -9.40 6.66 -7.57
N PRO A 13 -10.28 7.64 -7.35
CA PRO A 13 -10.09 8.98 -7.90
C PRO A 13 -8.93 9.72 -7.22
N ALA A 14 -8.45 10.79 -7.86
CA ALA A 14 -7.34 11.63 -7.35
C ALA A 14 -7.54 12.10 -5.90
N SER A 15 -8.78 12.38 -5.49
CA SER A 15 -9.12 12.77 -4.12
C SER A 15 -8.80 11.71 -3.06
N ALA A 16 -8.91 10.43 -3.42
CA ALA A 16 -8.53 9.33 -2.52
C ALA A 16 -7.00 9.19 -2.43
N VAL A 17 -6.31 9.35 -3.56
CA VAL A 17 -4.84 9.33 -3.64
C VAL A 17 -4.22 10.49 -2.86
N SER A 18 -4.79 11.69 -2.96
CA SER A 18 -4.28 12.86 -2.24
C SER A 18 -4.41 12.67 -0.72
N ARG A 19 -5.51 12.08 -0.27
CA ARG A 19 -5.70 11.71 1.15
C ARG A 19 -4.69 10.67 1.61
N LEU A 20 -4.38 9.66 0.79
CA LEU A 20 -3.34 8.68 1.07
C LEU A 20 -1.95 9.34 1.22
N LEU A 21 -1.66 10.34 0.39
CA LEU A 21 -0.41 11.10 0.43
C LEU A 21 -0.39 12.19 1.52
N GLY A 22 -1.50 12.38 2.25
CA GLY A 22 -1.60 13.40 3.31
C GLY A 22 -1.63 14.84 2.80
N ILE A 23 -1.95 15.07 1.52
CA ILE A 23 -1.99 16.39 0.89
C ILE A 23 -3.38 16.73 0.35
N SER A 24 -3.66 18.01 0.14
CA SER A 24 -4.91 18.43 -0.50
C SER A 24 -4.94 18.01 -1.98
N GLU A 25 -6.13 17.80 -2.51
CA GLU A 25 -6.34 17.42 -3.91
C GLU A 25 -5.77 18.46 -4.89
N ALA A 26 -5.93 19.75 -4.59
CA ALA A 26 -5.34 20.83 -5.37
C ALA A 26 -3.80 20.79 -5.34
N HIS A 27 -3.20 20.48 -4.19
CA HIS A 27 -1.75 20.34 -4.08
C HIS A 27 -1.24 19.10 -4.84
N PHE A 28 -1.99 18.00 -4.77
CA PHE A 28 -1.71 16.79 -5.55
C PHE A 28 -1.73 17.07 -7.06
N ALA A 29 -2.74 17.79 -7.56
CA ALA A 29 -2.80 18.18 -8.97
C ALA A 29 -1.60 19.03 -9.41
N ASN A 30 -1.17 19.97 -8.57
CA ASN A 30 0.00 20.81 -8.85
C ASN A 30 1.31 20.01 -8.86
N CYS A 31 1.44 19.02 -7.98
CA CYS A 31 2.63 18.17 -7.90
C CYS A 31 2.58 16.96 -8.84
N LEU A 32 1.45 16.68 -9.51
CA LEU A 32 1.27 15.48 -10.31
C LEU A 32 2.33 15.36 -11.42
N ALA A 33 2.66 16.45 -12.10
CA ALA A 33 3.69 16.46 -13.14
C ALA A 33 5.08 16.06 -12.60
N ASP A 34 5.46 16.59 -11.43
CA ASP A 34 6.73 16.24 -10.76
C ASP A 34 6.71 14.79 -10.25
N LEU A 35 5.59 14.35 -9.69
CA LEU A 35 5.40 12.97 -9.25
C LEU A 35 5.54 11.99 -10.42
N LEU A 36 4.90 12.26 -11.55
CA LEU A 36 5.02 11.45 -12.77
C LEU A 36 6.47 11.41 -13.28
N ALA A 37 7.18 12.54 -13.27
CA ALA A 37 8.61 12.58 -13.62
C ALA A 37 9.48 11.72 -12.68
N ARG A 38 9.05 11.56 -11.43
CA ARG A 38 9.69 10.70 -10.41
C ARG A 38 9.21 9.24 -10.46
N GLY A 39 8.45 8.86 -11.49
CA GLY A 39 7.96 7.50 -11.71
C GLY A 39 6.73 7.13 -10.88
N PHE A 40 5.96 8.11 -10.41
CA PHE A 40 4.64 7.86 -9.81
C PHE A 40 3.69 7.21 -10.84
N PRO A 41 2.81 6.28 -10.43
CA PRO A 41 1.87 5.66 -11.35
C PRO A 41 0.89 6.68 -11.94
N GLY A 42 0.76 6.67 -13.26
CA GLY A 42 -0.19 7.52 -13.97
C GLY A 42 -1.65 7.10 -13.77
N PRO A 43 -2.59 8.02 -13.96
CA PRO A 43 -4.00 7.67 -14.00
C PRO A 43 -4.29 6.79 -15.22
N ASP A 44 -5.27 5.90 -15.07
CA ASP A 44 -5.83 5.15 -16.18
C ASP A 44 -6.39 6.11 -17.24
N ALA A 45 -6.04 5.88 -18.50
CA ALA A 45 -6.38 6.79 -19.60
C ALA A 45 -7.88 6.81 -19.92
N THR A 46 -8.63 5.79 -19.49
CA THR A 46 -10.06 5.65 -19.78
C THR A 46 -10.92 6.22 -18.65
N THR A 47 -10.53 5.97 -17.41
CA THR A 47 -11.33 6.29 -16.22
C THR A 47 -10.78 7.48 -15.43
N GLY A 48 -9.53 7.87 -15.63
CA GLY A 48 -8.86 8.92 -14.86
C GLY A 48 -8.59 8.52 -13.40
N ASN A 49 -8.81 7.26 -13.05
CA ASN A 49 -8.56 6.72 -11.71
C ASN A 49 -7.13 6.22 -11.57
N PHE A 50 -6.68 6.09 -10.34
CA PHE A 50 -5.35 5.57 -10.00
C PHE A 50 -5.48 4.22 -9.31
N ASP A 51 -4.59 3.30 -9.66
CA ASP A 51 -4.46 2.02 -8.96
C ASP A 51 -3.81 2.26 -7.58
N LEU A 52 -4.57 1.99 -6.51
CA LEU A 52 -4.10 2.20 -5.15
C LEU A 52 -2.85 1.36 -4.81
N LYS A 53 -2.79 0.11 -5.31
CA LYS A 53 -1.66 -0.79 -5.04
C LYS A 53 -0.38 -0.30 -5.71
N ALA A 54 -0.49 0.27 -6.91
CA ALA A 54 0.63 0.87 -7.61
C ALA A 54 1.17 2.09 -6.84
N VAL A 55 0.28 2.90 -6.27
CA VAL A 55 0.68 4.06 -5.43
C VAL A 55 1.38 3.59 -4.16
N GLU A 56 0.83 2.60 -3.46
CA GLU A 56 1.45 2.02 -2.26
C GLU A 56 2.83 1.42 -2.59
N ALA A 57 2.94 0.65 -3.67
CA ALA A 57 4.21 0.08 -4.13
C ALA A 57 5.25 1.16 -4.48
N TRP A 58 4.82 2.30 -5.04
CA TRP A 58 5.72 3.42 -5.30
C TRP A 58 6.21 4.07 -3.99
N GLN A 59 5.35 4.23 -2.99
CA GLN A 59 5.74 4.77 -1.67
C GLN A 59 6.74 3.85 -0.96
N ASP A 60 6.51 2.53 -1.02
CA ASP A 60 7.41 1.51 -0.47
C ASP A 60 8.80 1.57 -1.12
N ARG A 61 8.85 1.59 -2.47
CA ARG A 61 10.09 1.73 -3.23
C ARG A 61 10.81 3.04 -2.94
N ARG A 62 10.08 4.16 -2.80
CA ARG A 62 10.64 5.49 -2.50
C ARG A 62 11.28 5.55 -1.11
N SER A 63 10.70 4.87 -0.13
CA SER A 63 11.18 4.90 1.26
C SER A 63 12.44 4.04 1.48
N GLY A 64 12.86 3.31 0.44
CA GLY A 64 13.96 2.34 0.50
C GLY A 64 13.61 1.11 1.35
N PRO A 65 14.37 0.01 1.27
CA PRO A 65 14.20 -1.14 2.15
C PRO A 65 14.69 -0.80 3.57
N SER A 66 14.02 0.13 4.23
CA SER A 66 14.11 0.31 5.67
C SER A 66 13.07 -0.62 6.26
N GLY A 67 13.51 -1.83 6.61
CA GLY A 67 12.65 -2.95 7.00
C GLY A 67 11.59 -2.58 8.03
N ALA A 68 10.41 -3.18 7.83
CA ALA A 68 9.39 -3.45 8.83
C ALA A 68 8.91 -2.25 9.65
N ILE A 69 7.77 -1.65 9.26
CA ILE A 69 6.50 -1.76 10.01
C ILE A 69 5.38 -1.03 9.27
N VAL A 70 4.23 -1.72 9.14
CA VAL A 70 2.89 -1.30 8.71
C VAL A 70 2.76 -0.83 7.24
N ALA A 71 2.08 -1.53 6.33
CA ALA A 71 0.72 -2.03 6.46
C ALA A 71 0.43 -3.15 5.43
N GLY A 72 0.05 -4.31 5.94
CA GLY A 72 -0.45 -5.46 5.19
C GLY A 72 -1.01 -6.46 6.19
N ILE A 73 -2.24 -6.22 6.62
CA ILE A 73 -2.91 -6.83 7.78
C ILE A 73 -2.84 -8.37 7.75
N ALA A 74 -2.45 -8.96 8.89
CA ALA A 74 -2.76 -10.32 9.35
C ALA A 74 -2.19 -11.55 8.60
N LYS A 75 -1.44 -12.33 9.39
CA LYS A 75 -1.33 -13.80 9.45
C LYS A 75 -0.50 -14.52 8.37
N ASP A 76 0.77 -14.78 8.71
CA ASP A 76 1.18 -16.17 8.92
C ASP A 76 1.54 -16.35 10.41
N ALA A 77 0.68 -17.06 11.15
CA ALA A 77 0.91 -17.41 12.55
C ALA A 77 1.46 -18.86 12.70
N GLY A 78 1.79 -19.53 11.58
CA GLY A 78 2.26 -20.91 11.56
C GLY A 78 3.78 -21.02 11.64
N ALA A 79 4.52 -20.06 11.08
CA ALA A 79 5.97 -20.09 11.02
C ALA A 79 6.68 -19.91 12.38
N VAL A 80 5.99 -19.33 13.39
CA VAL A 80 6.60 -19.00 14.70
C VAL A 80 6.58 -20.18 15.69
N VAL A 81 5.82 -21.24 15.42
CA VAL A 81 5.70 -22.44 16.31
C VAL A 81 6.64 -23.59 15.91
N ALA A 82 7.35 -23.51 14.78
CA ALA A 82 8.32 -24.54 14.40
C ALA A 82 9.69 -24.36 15.09
N GLU A 83 10.01 -23.15 15.57
CA GLU A 83 11.33 -22.80 16.13
C GLU A 83 11.31 -22.73 17.66
N ARG A 84 10.58 -23.62 18.34
CA ARG A 84 10.47 -23.59 19.81
C ARG A 84 10.57 -24.91 20.62
N PRO A 85 11.14 -26.02 20.11
CA PRO A 85 11.64 -27.04 21.02
C PRO A 85 13.07 -27.49 20.70
N ALA A 86 14.06 -26.61 20.92
CA ALA A 86 15.46 -27.06 21.06
C ALA A 86 16.22 -26.36 22.20
N ALA A 87 15.71 -25.26 22.75
CA ALA A 87 16.40 -24.47 23.77
C ALA A 87 16.02 -24.81 25.23
N MET A 88 15.51 -26.02 25.50
CA MET A 88 15.26 -26.53 26.87
C MET A 88 16.02 -27.83 27.16
N ARG A 89 17.30 -27.88 26.75
CA ARG A 89 18.25 -28.90 27.20
C ARG A 89 19.65 -28.33 27.24
N ASN A 90 19.95 -27.54 28.27
CA ASN A 90 21.19 -27.56 29.06
C ASN A 90 21.26 -26.30 29.95
N GLY A 91 21.41 -26.50 31.25
CA GLY A 91 21.42 -25.47 32.29
C GLY A 91 20.70 -25.95 33.53
#